data_AF-A0A0B4N4C9-F1
#
_entry.id   AF-A0A0B4N4C9-F1
#
_cell.length_a   1.000
_cell.length_b   1.000
_cell.length_c   1.000
_cell.angle_alpha   90.00
_cell.angle_beta   90.00
_cell.angle_gamma   90.00
#
_symmetry.space_group_name_H-M   'P 1'
#
loop_
_entity.id
_entity.type
_entity.pdbx_description
1 polymer ?
#
loop_
_entity_poly.entity_id
_entity_poly.type
_entity_poly.pdbx_seq_one_letter_code
_entity_poly.pdbx_strand_id
1 'polypeptide(L)'
;MSENILSRLTLNSAQKCLLTGLIIILLGPYGGALGFALVVCGAGLEKGRIERYILCVFSFFIFTLCSVQGVFHSSNFNTISLFTALCTVMVLFLVDNNSLILILDKLIFVISVTVPIALIIAISQTLGVYPFEFRSNEVLGVMRFTFLFAEPSHYSILLSLCSLISLVKKTNLFTRFILLFGLLMTWSLSGFCIFTFGYIAYKFYTRGIIKYFIISLLLGSIITFLWFFKLQYSDFWLVAKIDSIIQLFSGNTVGASSALLRLNSIIIGPYFINEKINSDNFLLSFFGLGFGNLSDFVSVYYQSNFGLPDVYDANNIISNVIISSGIVGLVFYILSFSYFTGLNLVNILFAAIILLCLSLFSGYAFGPFAILTLLLSRAFILLVINHDKARINRCTYFNTWFENKTGS
;
A
#
# COMPACT_ATOMS: atom_id res chain seq x y z
N MET A 1 -32.76 -21.22 -17.86
CA MET A 1 -31.99 -22.42 -17.46
C MET A 1 -30.56 -21.98 -17.23
N SER A 2 -30.03 -22.30 -16.04
CA SER A 2 -28.76 -21.83 -15.50
C SER A 2 -27.59 -22.61 -16.08
N GLU A 3 -26.85 -21.99 -16.99
CA GLU A 3 -25.51 -22.46 -17.31
C GLU A 3 -24.51 -21.80 -16.36
N ASN A 4 -24.19 -22.55 -15.32
CA ASN A 4 -23.01 -22.45 -14.46
C ASN A 4 -21.72 -22.53 -15.31
N ILE A 5 -21.48 -21.57 -16.20
CA ILE A 5 -20.20 -21.41 -16.93
C ILE A 5 -19.40 -20.29 -16.26
N LEU A 6 -19.33 -20.34 -14.93
CA LEU A 6 -18.08 -20.00 -14.26
C LEU A 6 -17.56 -21.32 -13.72
N SER A 7 -17.06 -22.16 -14.65
CA SER A 7 -16.31 -23.35 -14.25
C SER A 7 -15.34 -22.94 -13.14
N ARG A 8 -15.22 -23.79 -12.12
CA ARG A 8 -14.08 -23.76 -11.20
C ARG A 8 -12.81 -23.64 -12.04
N LEU A 9 -12.37 -22.41 -12.34
CA LEU A 9 -11.14 -22.15 -13.06
C LEU A 9 -10.05 -22.59 -12.10
N THR A 10 -9.60 -23.83 -12.32
CA THR A 10 -8.50 -24.42 -11.59
C THR A 10 -7.31 -23.52 -11.89
N LEU A 11 -6.80 -22.88 -10.85
CA LEU A 11 -5.63 -22.00 -10.98
C LEU A 11 -4.51 -22.78 -11.66
N ASN A 12 -3.89 -22.19 -12.67
CA ASN A 12 -2.72 -22.79 -13.31
C ASN A 12 -1.52 -22.78 -12.33
N SER A 13 -0.41 -23.45 -12.69
CA SER A 13 0.75 -23.57 -11.80
C SER A 13 1.35 -22.21 -11.41
N ALA A 14 1.40 -21.24 -12.33
CA ALA A 14 1.90 -19.90 -12.05
C ALA A 14 1.01 -19.15 -11.04
N GLN A 15 -0.31 -19.19 -11.24
CA GLN A 15 -1.31 -18.59 -10.35
C GLN A 15 -1.33 -19.25 -8.96
N LYS A 16 -1.15 -20.58 -8.90
CA LYS A 16 -0.99 -21.31 -7.64
C LYS A 16 0.27 -20.84 -6.92
N CYS A 17 1.40 -20.76 -7.62
CA CYS A 17 2.67 -20.30 -7.07
C CYS A 17 2.55 -18.87 -6.52
N LEU A 18 1.94 -17.97 -7.30
CA LEU A 18 1.70 -16.59 -6.92
C LEU A 18 0.78 -16.47 -5.70
N LEU A 19 -0.34 -17.20 -5.67
CA LEU A 19 -1.25 -17.23 -4.52
C LEU A 19 -0.56 -17.77 -3.27
N THR A 20 0.16 -18.89 -3.39
CA THR A 20 0.90 -19.49 -2.28
C THR A 20 1.96 -18.53 -1.75
N GLY A 21 2.71 -17.86 -2.64
CA GLY A 21 3.68 -16.84 -2.27
C GLY A 21 3.04 -15.69 -1.49
N LEU A 22 1.93 -15.13 -1.97
CA LEU A 22 1.21 -14.05 -1.29
C LEU A 22 0.68 -14.48 0.09
N ILE A 23 0.17 -15.71 0.22
CA ILE A 23 -0.29 -16.26 1.51
C ILE A 23 0.88 -16.40 2.47
N ILE A 24 2.03 -16.89 2.01
CA ILE A 24 3.21 -17.09 2.86
C ILE A 24 3.78 -15.74 3.32
N ILE A 25 3.71 -14.68 2.51
CA ILE A 25 4.10 -13.31 2.94
C ILE A 25 3.25 -12.85 4.14
N LEU A 26 1.99 -13.30 4.27
CA LEU A 26 1.15 -12.96 5.43
C LEU A 26 1.70 -13.51 6.75
N LEU A 27 2.55 -14.53 6.72
CA LEU A 27 3.19 -15.10 7.91
C LEU A 27 4.27 -14.17 8.51
N GLY A 28 4.41 -12.96 7.98
CA GLY A 28 5.31 -11.94 8.50
C GLY A 28 6.77 -12.22 8.15
N PRO A 29 7.73 -11.80 8.99
CA PRO A 29 9.16 -11.99 8.75
C PRO A 29 9.53 -13.46 8.48
N TYR A 30 8.87 -14.40 9.16
CA TYR A 30 9.14 -15.84 9.07
C TYR A 30 8.82 -16.43 7.69
N GLY A 31 7.82 -15.90 6.99
CA GLY A 31 7.44 -16.33 5.64
C GLY A 31 7.93 -15.41 4.53
N GLY A 32 8.32 -14.17 4.86
CA GLY A 32 8.53 -13.09 3.89
C GLY A 32 9.44 -13.44 2.72
N ALA A 33 10.62 -14.01 2.99
CA ALA A 33 11.60 -14.34 1.94
C ALA A 33 11.15 -15.50 1.03
N LEU A 34 10.66 -16.59 1.62
CA LEU A 34 10.13 -17.74 0.88
C LEU A 34 8.91 -17.34 0.04
N GLY A 35 7.99 -16.59 0.64
CA GLY A 35 6.81 -16.08 -0.04
C GLY A 35 7.16 -15.16 -1.20
N PHE A 36 8.12 -14.25 -1.01
CA PHE A 36 8.64 -13.38 -2.06
C PHE A 36 9.24 -14.17 -3.23
N ALA A 37 10.08 -15.17 -2.94
CA ALA A 37 10.67 -16.03 -3.97
C ALA A 37 9.59 -16.76 -4.79
N LEU A 38 8.53 -17.27 -4.14
CA LEU A 38 7.42 -17.91 -4.84
C LEU A 38 6.61 -16.93 -5.69
N VAL A 39 6.40 -15.70 -5.24
CA VAL A 39 5.73 -14.67 -6.07
C VAL A 39 6.58 -14.34 -7.31
N VAL A 40 7.90 -14.19 -7.14
CA VAL A 40 8.86 -13.94 -8.23
C VAL A 40 8.83 -15.10 -9.24
N CYS A 41 8.93 -16.34 -8.78
CA CYS A 41 8.82 -17.53 -9.62
C CYS A 41 7.46 -17.60 -10.33
N GLY A 42 6.37 -17.34 -9.61
CA GLY A 42 5.01 -17.30 -10.18
C GLY A 42 4.90 -16.27 -11.30
N ALA A 43 5.42 -15.06 -11.11
CA ALA A 43 5.43 -14.00 -12.11
C ALA A 43 6.28 -14.36 -13.34
N GLY A 44 7.45 -15.00 -13.14
CA GLY A 44 8.31 -15.43 -14.24
C GLY A 44 7.75 -16.59 -15.08
N LEU A 45 6.89 -17.43 -14.48
CA LEU A 45 6.24 -18.55 -15.17
C LEU A 45 4.99 -18.15 -15.97
N GLU A 46 4.48 -16.93 -15.79
CA GLU A 46 3.35 -16.46 -16.58
C GLU A 46 3.77 -16.18 -18.02
N LYS A 47 2.98 -16.70 -18.97
CA LYS A 47 3.13 -16.35 -20.39
C LYS A 47 2.55 -14.95 -20.60
N GLY A 48 3.43 -13.96 -20.65
CA GLY A 48 3.08 -12.55 -20.86
C GLY A 48 3.19 -12.11 -22.32
N ARG A 49 2.71 -10.89 -22.60
CA ARG A 49 3.01 -10.22 -23.87
C ARG A 49 4.45 -9.71 -23.87
N ILE A 50 5.06 -9.65 -25.06
CA ILE A 50 6.47 -9.27 -25.21
C ILE A 50 6.76 -7.87 -24.63
N GLU A 51 5.79 -6.94 -24.71
CA GLU A 51 5.95 -5.58 -24.19
C GLU A 51 6.27 -5.56 -22.68
N ARG A 52 5.73 -6.51 -21.91
CA ARG A 52 5.96 -6.59 -20.45
C ARG A 52 7.39 -6.99 -20.13
N TYR A 53 7.96 -7.90 -20.92
CA TYR A 53 9.35 -8.31 -20.76
C TYR A 53 10.30 -7.19 -21.15
N ILE A 54 10.01 -6.45 -22.23
CA ILE A 54 10.79 -5.28 -22.66
C ILE A 54 10.82 -4.24 -21.53
N LEU A 55 9.67 -3.90 -20.95
CA LEU A 55 9.59 -2.94 -19.83
C LEU A 55 10.31 -3.42 -18.58
N CYS A 56 10.24 -4.71 -18.28
CA CYS A 56 10.97 -5.33 -17.18
C CYS A 56 12.49 -5.19 -17.37
N VAL A 57 13.00 -5.54 -18.56
CA VAL A 57 14.42 -5.43 -18.91
C VAL A 57 14.89 -3.98 -18.85
N PHE A 58 14.10 -3.05 -19.38
CA PHE A 58 14.42 -1.63 -19.35
C PHE A 58 14.48 -1.10 -17.90
N SER A 59 13.53 -1.51 -17.06
CA SER A 59 13.54 -1.16 -15.64
C SER A 59 14.74 -1.75 -14.92
N PHE A 60 15.15 -2.98 -15.26
CA PHE A 60 16.35 -3.59 -14.69
C PHE A 60 17.59 -2.74 -14.99
N PHE A 61 17.75 -2.33 -16.24
CA PHE A 61 18.85 -1.47 -16.65
C PHE A 61 18.91 -0.17 -15.83
N ILE A 62 17.76 0.50 -15.64
CA ILE A 62 17.68 1.75 -14.86
C ILE A 62 18.04 1.53 -13.39
N PHE A 63 17.50 0.50 -12.75
CA PHE A 63 17.79 0.19 -11.35
C PHE A 63 19.26 -0.22 -11.15
N THR A 64 19.86 -0.90 -12.14
CA THR A 64 21.30 -1.18 -12.17
C THR A 64 22.11 0.11 -12.30
N LEU A 65 21.74 1.05 -13.19
CA LEU A 65 22.41 2.35 -13.31
C LEU A 65 22.38 3.14 -11.99
N CYS A 66 21.22 3.19 -11.31
CA CYS A 66 21.09 3.84 -10.00
C CYS A 66 22.03 3.21 -8.96
N SER A 67 22.18 1.89 -8.99
CA SER A 67 23.06 1.16 -8.06
C SER A 67 24.53 1.38 -8.36
N VAL A 68 24.92 1.39 -9.63
CA VAL A 68 26.29 1.73 -10.06
C VAL A 68 26.66 3.14 -9.62
N GLN A 69 25.74 4.11 -9.77
CA GLN A 69 25.95 5.46 -9.26
C GLN A 69 26.16 5.48 -7.75
N GLY A 70 25.38 4.71 -6.98
CA GLY A 70 25.55 4.59 -5.53
C GLY A 70 26.94 4.09 -5.12
N VAL A 71 27.53 3.14 -5.86
CA VAL A 71 28.88 2.61 -5.59
C VAL A 71 29.94 3.69 -5.73
N PHE A 72 29.86 4.52 -6.77
CA PHE A 72 30.84 5.58 -7.00
C PHE A 72 30.88 6.62 -5.88
N HIS A 73 29.81 6.77 -5.10
CA HIS A 73 29.71 7.77 -4.04
C HIS A 73 29.96 7.23 -2.63
N SER A 74 29.49 6.03 -2.30
CA SER A 74 29.60 5.49 -0.94
C SER A 74 30.49 4.26 -0.80
N SER A 75 30.98 3.69 -1.91
CA SER A 75 31.66 2.38 -1.98
C SER A 75 30.85 1.19 -1.42
N ASN A 76 29.58 1.39 -1.06
CA ASN A 76 28.74 0.37 -0.46
C ASN A 76 27.78 -0.24 -1.50
N PHE A 77 28.10 -1.43 -2.00
CA PHE A 77 27.20 -2.17 -2.89
C PHE A 77 26.35 -3.16 -2.10
N ASN A 78 25.09 -2.82 -1.86
CA ASN A 78 24.13 -3.75 -1.25
C ASN A 78 23.40 -4.56 -2.33
N THR A 79 24.01 -5.70 -2.72
CA THR A 79 23.47 -6.62 -3.74
C THR A 79 22.08 -7.13 -3.40
N ILE A 80 21.79 -7.38 -2.13
CA ILE A 80 20.50 -7.92 -1.67
C ILE A 80 19.39 -6.89 -1.89
N SER A 81 19.64 -5.63 -1.55
CA SER A 81 18.67 -4.54 -1.77
C SER A 81 18.42 -4.28 -3.26
N LEU A 82 19.46 -4.36 -4.10
CA LEU A 82 19.27 -4.29 -5.56
C LEU A 82 18.45 -5.47 -6.08
N PHE A 83 18.78 -6.70 -5.69
CA PHE A 83 18.06 -7.90 -6.12
C PHE A 83 16.57 -7.83 -5.73
N THR A 84 16.28 -7.44 -4.49
CA THR A 84 14.89 -7.27 -4.02
C THR A 84 14.15 -6.17 -4.76
N ALA A 85 14.81 -5.06 -5.11
CA ALA A 85 14.22 -4.01 -5.93
C ALA A 85 13.88 -4.50 -7.35
N LEU A 86 14.84 -5.15 -8.03
CA LEU A 86 14.64 -5.74 -9.36
C LEU A 86 13.49 -6.76 -9.37
N CYS A 87 13.48 -7.68 -8.42
CA CYS A 87 12.40 -8.66 -8.26
C CYS A 87 11.04 -8.01 -8.00
N THR A 88 10.99 -6.94 -7.20
CA THR A 88 9.75 -6.19 -6.96
C THR A 88 9.21 -5.59 -8.26
N VAL A 89 10.07 -4.91 -9.02
CA VAL A 89 9.68 -4.29 -10.30
C VAL A 89 9.26 -5.35 -11.33
N MET A 90 9.99 -6.47 -11.38
CA MET A 90 9.63 -7.62 -12.22
C MET A 90 8.19 -8.09 -11.95
N VAL A 91 7.83 -8.25 -10.68
CA VAL A 91 6.48 -8.68 -10.28
C VAL A 91 5.43 -7.65 -10.68
N LEU A 92 5.71 -6.35 -10.56
CA LEU A 92 4.77 -5.30 -10.98
C LEU A 92 4.45 -5.35 -12.48
N PHE A 93 5.44 -5.66 -13.34
CA PHE A 93 5.24 -5.74 -14.79
C PHE A 93 4.71 -7.10 -15.27
N LEU A 94 5.25 -8.20 -14.77
CA LEU A 94 5.00 -9.53 -15.36
C LEU A 94 3.66 -10.13 -14.94
N VAL A 95 3.22 -9.90 -13.70
CA VAL A 95 1.95 -10.45 -13.20
C VAL A 95 0.79 -9.96 -14.06
N ASP A 96 0.01 -10.88 -14.61
CA ASP A 96 -1.13 -10.59 -15.46
C ASP A 96 -2.33 -10.07 -14.65
N ASN A 97 -3.05 -9.11 -15.25
CA ASN A 97 -4.25 -8.54 -14.66
C ASN A 97 -5.31 -9.62 -14.39
N ASN A 98 -5.49 -10.60 -15.28
CA ASN A 98 -6.52 -11.63 -15.10
C ASN A 98 -6.13 -12.59 -13.98
N SER A 99 -4.87 -13.02 -13.95
CA SER A 99 -4.34 -13.85 -12.87
C SER A 99 -4.56 -13.21 -11.50
N LEU A 100 -4.23 -11.91 -11.37
CA LEU A 100 -4.42 -11.15 -10.14
C LEU A 100 -5.89 -11.09 -9.70
N ILE A 101 -6.81 -10.90 -10.64
CA ILE A 101 -8.26 -10.88 -10.34
C ILE A 101 -8.79 -12.26 -9.96
N LEU A 102 -8.29 -13.33 -10.58
CA LEU A 102 -8.69 -14.72 -10.32
C LEU A 102 -8.29 -15.19 -8.92
N ILE A 103 -7.09 -14.83 -8.45
CA ILE A 103 -6.62 -15.24 -7.13
C ILE A 103 -7.24 -14.43 -5.97
N LEU A 104 -7.87 -13.30 -6.29
CA LEU A 104 -8.29 -12.30 -5.32
C LEU A 104 -9.33 -12.82 -4.33
N ASP A 105 -10.28 -13.66 -4.76
CA ASP A 105 -11.30 -14.23 -3.86
C ASP A 105 -10.67 -15.10 -2.78
N LYS A 106 -9.69 -15.91 -3.18
CA LYS A 106 -8.96 -16.77 -2.24
C LYS A 106 -8.13 -15.93 -1.28
N LEU A 107 -7.49 -14.87 -1.78
CA LEU A 107 -6.71 -13.96 -0.94
C LEU A 107 -7.59 -13.24 0.10
N ILE A 108 -8.73 -12.68 -0.31
CA ILE A 108 -9.71 -12.05 0.60
C ILE A 108 -10.19 -13.05 1.64
N PHE A 109 -10.51 -14.28 1.22
CA PHE A 109 -10.94 -15.33 2.14
C PHE A 109 -9.86 -15.62 3.19
N VAL A 110 -8.62 -15.86 2.78
CA VAL A 110 -7.49 -16.10 3.70
C VAL A 110 -7.33 -14.95 4.69
N ILE A 111 -7.37 -13.70 4.22
CA ILE A 111 -7.23 -12.51 5.07
C ILE A 111 -8.43 -12.35 6.01
N SER A 112 -9.64 -12.75 5.60
CA SER A 112 -10.78 -12.76 6.52
C SER A 112 -10.61 -13.79 7.63
N VAL A 113 -9.93 -14.92 7.37
CA VAL A 113 -9.61 -15.95 8.37
C VAL A 113 -8.49 -15.49 9.32
N THR A 114 -7.60 -14.57 8.92
CA THR A 114 -6.60 -14.02 9.85
C THR A 114 -7.22 -13.16 10.95
N VAL A 115 -8.42 -12.62 10.77
CA VAL A 115 -9.10 -11.79 11.78
C VAL A 115 -9.51 -12.58 13.04
N PRO A 116 -10.25 -13.70 12.97
CA PRO A 116 -10.54 -14.50 14.16
C PRO A 116 -9.27 -15.08 14.81
N ILE A 117 -8.22 -15.38 14.02
CA ILE A 117 -6.92 -15.79 14.57
C ILE A 117 -6.27 -14.64 15.36
N ALA A 118 -6.28 -13.43 14.81
CA ALA A 118 -5.78 -12.23 15.48
C ALA A 118 -6.57 -11.92 16.77
N LEU A 119 -7.88 -12.19 16.80
CA LEU A 119 -8.68 -12.07 18.01
C LEU A 119 -8.22 -13.07 19.09
N ILE A 120 -7.97 -14.33 18.73
CA ILE A 120 -7.45 -15.34 19.68
C ILE A 120 -6.09 -14.90 20.22
N ILE A 121 -5.18 -14.46 19.34
CA ILE A 121 -3.86 -13.96 19.74
C ILE A 121 -3.99 -12.76 20.68
N ALA A 122 -4.86 -11.80 20.37
CA ALA A 122 -5.08 -10.62 21.19
C ALA A 122 -5.63 -10.98 22.59
N ILE A 123 -6.58 -11.91 22.68
CA ILE A 123 -7.10 -12.40 23.96
C ILE A 123 -5.99 -13.13 24.73
N SER A 124 -5.22 -14.01 24.09
CA SER A 124 -4.09 -14.69 24.74
C SER A 124 -3.07 -13.71 25.30
N GLN A 125 -2.69 -12.69 24.53
CA GLN A 125 -1.77 -11.64 24.97
C GLN A 125 -2.33 -10.83 26.14
N THR A 126 -3.63 -10.52 26.11
CA THR A 126 -4.33 -9.83 27.21
C THR A 126 -4.30 -10.68 28.50
N LEU A 127 -4.33 -12.00 28.38
CA LEU A 127 -4.20 -12.95 29.50
C LEU A 127 -2.75 -13.23 29.91
N GLY A 128 -1.77 -12.51 29.35
CA GLY A 128 -0.34 -12.67 29.67
C GLY A 128 0.36 -13.79 28.91
N VAL A 129 -0.31 -14.44 27.95
CA VAL A 129 0.32 -15.44 27.07
C VAL A 129 0.78 -14.74 25.79
N TYR A 130 2.10 -14.57 25.66
CA TYR A 130 2.73 -13.94 24.49
C TYR A 130 3.28 -15.00 23.57
N PRO A 131 2.50 -15.53 22.61
CA PRO A 131 3.00 -16.51 21.65
C PRO A 131 4.12 -15.96 20.76
N PHE A 132 4.19 -14.62 20.64
CA PHE A 132 5.18 -13.89 19.87
C PHE A 132 5.45 -12.52 20.50
N GLU A 133 6.70 -12.04 20.41
CA GLU A 133 7.09 -10.67 20.79
C GLU A 133 6.65 -9.67 19.72
N PHE A 134 5.39 -9.24 19.76
CA PHE A 134 4.86 -8.21 18.87
C PHE A 134 4.65 -6.89 19.61
N ARG A 135 4.92 -5.78 18.92
CA ARG A 135 4.70 -4.43 19.45
C ARG A 135 3.20 -4.11 19.38
N SER A 136 2.46 -4.54 20.40
CA SER A 136 1.04 -4.23 20.57
C SER A 136 0.79 -3.53 21.90
N ASN A 137 -0.22 -2.67 21.92
CA ASN A 137 -0.68 -1.99 23.12
C ASN A 137 -2.13 -2.36 23.37
N GLU A 138 -2.56 -2.29 24.63
CA GLU A 138 -3.94 -2.53 25.01
C GLU A 138 -4.81 -1.29 24.73
N VAL A 139 -6.02 -1.52 24.20
CA VAL A 139 -7.03 -0.47 23.98
C VAL A 139 -8.38 -1.05 24.42
N LEU A 140 -9.04 -0.39 25.39
CA LEU A 140 -10.33 -0.81 25.95
C LEU A 140 -10.31 -2.25 26.52
N GLY A 141 -9.24 -2.64 27.22
CA GLY A 141 -9.19 -3.94 27.88
C GLY A 141 -8.72 -5.10 26.98
N VAL A 142 -8.30 -4.83 25.75
CA VAL A 142 -7.87 -5.85 24.77
C VAL A 142 -6.67 -5.37 23.98
N MET A 143 -5.69 -6.26 23.76
CA MET A 143 -4.55 -5.98 22.88
C MET A 143 -5.01 -5.66 21.46
N ARG A 144 -4.40 -4.66 20.83
CA ARG A 144 -4.69 -4.31 19.44
C ARG A 144 -4.43 -5.51 18.53
N PHE A 145 -5.27 -5.64 17.51
CA PHE A 145 -5.13 -6.74 16.56
C PHE A 145 -3.83 -6.58 15.78
N THR A 146 -2.93 -7.49 16.09
CA THR A 146 -1.79 -7.85 15.28
C THR A 146 -2.05 -9.27 14.81
N PHE A 147 -1.88 -9.52 13.50
CA PHE A 147 -1.62 -10.89 13.08
C PHE A 147 -0.12 -11.15 13.29
N LEU A 148 0.52 -12.04 12.53
CA LEU A 148 1.97 -12.28 12.55
C LEU A 148 2.82 -11.08 12.06
N PHE A 149 2.24 -9.87 12.03
CA PHE A 149 2.93 -8.62 11.78
C PHE A 149 3.40 -8.01 13.10
N ALA A 150 4.66 -7.57 13.11
CA ALA A 150 5.25 -6.89 14.27
C ALA A 150 4.53 -5.58 14.64
N GLU A 151 3.84 -4.94 13.68
CA GLU A 151 3.12 -3.69 13.90
C GLU A 151 1.63 -3.77 13.49
N PRO A 152 0.71 -3.24 14.32
CA PRO A 152 -0.70 -3.09 13.94
C PRO A 152 -0.89 -2.24 12.67
N SER A 153 0.02 -1.30 12.40
CA SER A 153 0.03 -0.46 11.18
C SER A 153 0.04 -1.32 9.92
N HIS A 154 0.90 -2.32 9.86
CA HIS A 154 1.06 -3.19 8.68
C HIS A 154 -0.19 -4.04 8.44
N TYR A 155 -0.72 -4.65 9.50
CA TYR A 155 -1.95 -5.43 9.38
C TYR A 155 -3.15 -4.56 8.98
N SER A 156 -3.21 -3.31 9.46
CA SER A 156 -4.29 -2.38 9.12
C SER A 156 -4.29 -1.94 7.64
N ILE A 157 -3.12 -1.81 7.01
CA ILE A 157 -3.00 -1.49 5.57
C ILE A 157 -3.61 -2.64 4.74
N LEU A 158 -3.26 -3.89 5.10
CA LEU A 158 -3.77 -5.09 4.46
C LEU A 158 -5.30 -5.18 4.59
N LEU A 159 -5.82 -5.06 5.80
CA LEU A 159 -7.26 -5.12 6.08
C LEU A 159 -8.02 -4.00 5.39
N SER A 160 -7.45 -2.80 5.33
CA SER A 160 -8.02 -1.67 4.60
C SER A 160 -8.18 -1.96 3.10
N LEU A 161 -7.10 -2.39 2.44
CA LEU A 161 -7.14 -2.70 1.00
C LEU A 161 -8.10 -3.86 0.71
N CYS A 162 -8.11 -4.90 1.54
CA CYS A 162 -9.02 -6.03 1.37
C CYS A 162 -10.48 -5.64 1.63
N SER A 163 -10.74 -4.77 2.61
CA SER A 163 -12.07 -4.22 2.87
C SER A 163 -12.57 -3.42 1.67
N LEU A 164 -11.75 -2.54 1.10
CA LEU A 164 -12.07 -1.78 -0.11
C LEU A 164 -12.41 -2.70 -1.29
N ILE A 165 -11.57 -3.69 -1.55
CA ILE A 165 -11.79 -4.69 -2.60
C ILE A 165 -13.10 -5.45 -2.38
N SER A 166 -13.35 -5.90 -1.14
CA SER A 166 -14.56 -6.64 -0.77
C SER A 166 -15.84 -5.83 -1.02
N LEU A 167 -15.78 -4.51 -0.82
CA LEU A 167 -16.89 -3.58 -1.08
C LEU A 167 -17.16 -3.41 -2.57
N VAL A 168 -16.11 -3.25 -3.39
CA VAL A 168 -16.26 -3.10 -4.85
C VAL A 168 -16.75 -4.40 -5.48
N LYS A 169 -16.19 -5.55 -5.06
CA LYS A 169 -16.57 -6.87 -5.58
C LYS A 169 -17.92 -7.37 -5.05
N LYS A 170 -18.48 -6.72 -4.03
CA LYS A 170 -19.73 -7.12 -3.35
C LYS A 170 -19.68 -8.55 -2.82
N THR A 171 -18.61 -8.89 -2.10
CA THR A 171 -18.51 -10.19 -1.43
C THR A 171 -19.59 -10.38 -0.37
N ASN A 172 -19.72 -11.60 0.16
CA ASN A 172 -20.69 -11.92 1.20
C ASN A 172 -20.61 -10.93 2.37
N LEU A 173 -21.78 -10.56 2.91
CA LEU A 173 -21.89 -9.55 3.97
C LEU A 173 -21.06 -9.92 5.21
N PHE A 174 -21.02 -11.21 5.54
CA PHE A 174 -20.20 -11.76 6.61
C PHE A 174 -18.70 -11.48 6.44
N THR A 175 -18.14 -11.74 5.26
CA THR A 175 -16.72 -11.47 4.96
C THR A 175 -16.41 -9.98 5.07
N ARG A 176 -17.30 -9.11 4.56
CA ARG A 176 -17.16 -7.65 4.67
C ARG A 176 -17.15 -7.20 6.14
N PHE A 177 -18.08 -7.74 6.93
CA PHE A 177 -18.17 -7.44 8.35
C PHE A 177 -16.90 -7.87 9.10
N ILE A 178 -16.39 -9.09 8.86
CA ILE A 178 -15.16 -9.57 9.50
C ILE A 178 -13.97 -8.66 9.18
N LEU A 179 -13.78 -8.28 7.91
CA LEU A 179 -12.65 -7.44 7.51
C LEU A 179 -12.73 -6.04 8.13
N LEU A 180 -13.93 -5.43 8.15
CA LEU A 180 -14.15 -4.12 8.77
C LEU A 180 -13.99 -4.17 10.29
N PHE A 181 -14.46 -5.25 10.93
CA PHE A 181 -14.25 -5.51 12.35
C PHE A 181 -12.77 -5.65 12.67
N GLY A 182 -12.03 -6.45 11.89
CA GLY A 182 -10.59 -6.59 12.03
C GLY A 182 -9.88 -5.25 11.88
N LEU A 183 -10.24 -4.45 10.86
CA LEU A 183 -9.68 -3.12 10.65
C LEU A 183 -9.94 -2.21 11.85
N LEU A 184 -11.17 -2.22 12.39
CA LEU A 184 -11.54 -1.48 13.57
C LEU A 184 -10.65 -1.83 14.77
N MET A 185 -10.47 -3.14 15.01
CA MET A 185 -9.72 -3.68 16.14
C MET A 185 -8.19 -3.53 16.01
N THR A 186 -7.67 -3.15 14.84
CA THR A 186 -6.25 -2.74 14.74
C THR A 186 -5.99 -1.38 15.41
N TRP A 187 -7.04 -0.56 15.61
CA TRP A 187 -6.94 0.81 16.14
C TRP A 187 -5.85 1.64 15.44
N SER A 188 -5.71 1.46 14.13
CA SER A 188 -4.63 2.03 13.35
C SER A 188 -5.14 3.12 12.41
N LEU A 189 -4.74 4.37 12.70
CA LEU A 189 -5.10 5.54 11.90
C LEU A 189 -4.73 5.37 10.41
N SER A 190 -3.57 4.77 10.10
CA SER A 190 -3.15 4.55 8.71
C SER A 190 -4.14 3.67 7.94
N GLY A 191 -4.59 2.56 8.55
CA GLY A 191 -5.59 1.69 7.94
C GLY A 191 -6.92 2.41 7.69
N PHE A 192 -7.42 3.16 8.68
CA PHE A 192 -8.66 3.93 8.52
C PHE A 192 -8.55 5.02 7.46
N CYS A 193 -7.43 5.73 7.39
CA CYS A 193 -7.20 6.76 6.38
C CYS A 193 -7.12 6.16 4.97
N ILE A 194 -6.38 5.07 4.76
CA ILE A 194 -6.32 4.38 3.45
C ILE A 194 -7.73 3.93 3.06
N PHE A 195 -8.48 3.33 3.98
CA PHE A 195 -9.84 2.86 3.70
C PHE A 195 -10.75 4.03 3.30
N THR A 196 -10.71 5.11 4.07
CA THR A 196 -11.57 6.29 3.86
C THR A 196 -11.24 6.99 2.55
N PHE A 197 -9.95 7.32 2.32
CA PHE A 197 -9.52 7.99 1.09
C PHE A 197 -9.71 7.10 -0.14
N GLY A 198 -9.40 5.81 -0.05
CA GLY A 198 -9.65 4.86 -1.14
C GLY A 198 -11.13 4.73 -1.48
N TYR A 199 -12.02 4.74 -0.47
CA TYR A 199 -13.46 4.69 -0.68
C TYR A 199 -14.00 5.98 -1.32
N ILE A 200 -13.52 7.15 -0.88
CA ILE A 200 -13.86 8.45 -1.49
C ILE A 200 -13.39 8.47 -2.94
N ALA A 201 -12.15 8.07 -3.22
CA ALA A 201 -11.61 8.01 -4.57
C ALA A 201 -12.45 7.10 -5.48
N TYR A 202 -12.84 5.92 -5.00
CA TYR A 202 -13.74 5.01 -5.72
C TYR A 202 -15.11 5.66 -6.03
N LYS A 203 -15.71 6.35 -5.07
CA LYS A 203 -17.01 7.01 -5.26
C LYS A 203 -16.93 8.22 -6.17
N PHE A 204 -15.83 8.97 -6.10
CA PHE A 204 -15.55 10.07 -7.00
C PHE A 204 -15.40 9.55 -8.44
N TYR A 205 -14.59 8.50 -8.64
CA TYR A 205 -14.40 7.88 -9.95
C TYR A 205 -15.70 7.34 -10.56
N THR A 206 -16.50 6.57 -9.80
CA THR A 206 -17.69 5.88 -10.34
C THR A 206 -18.96 6.73 -10.44
N ARG A 207 -19.04 7.85 -9.73
CA ARG A 207 -20.27 8.65 -9.68
C ARG A 207 -20.05 10.16 -9.86
N GLY A 208 -18.82 10.66 -9.80
CA GLY A 208 -18.54 12.11 -9.83
C GLY A 208 -19.04 12.86 -8.59
N ILE A 209 -19.38 12.15 -7.52
CA ILE A 209 -20.15 12.73 -6.41
C ILE A 209 -19.20 13.26 -5.32
N ILE A 210 -19.08 14.60 -5.26
CA ILE A 210 -18.41 15.37 -4.18
C ILE A 210 -19.05 15.11 -2.79
N LYS A 211 -20.31 14.64 -2.73
CA LYS A 211 -21.03 14.35 -1.47
C LYS A 211 -20.25 13.45 -0.50
N TYR A 212 -19.49 12.47 -0.97
CA TYR A 212 -18.73 11.58 -0.08
C TYR A 212 -17.48 12.26 0.50
N PHE A 213 -16.89 13.21 -0.23
CA PHE A 213 -15.85 14.08 0.30
C PHE A 213 -16.42 14.99 1.41
N ILE A 214 -17.61 15.57 1.19
CA ILE A 214 -18.32 16.38 2.21
C ILE A 214 -18.68 15.53 3.44
N ILE A 215 -19.19 14.31 3.25
CA ILE A 215 -19.49 13.39 4.36
C ILE A 215 -18.22 13.03 5.13
N SER A 216 -17.10 12.83 4.45
CA SER A 216 -15.81 12.56 5.12
C SER A 216 -15.29 13.77 5.88
N LEU A 217 -15.43 14.99 5.34
CA LEU A 217 -15.08 16.22 6.03
C LEU A 217 -15.98 16.45 7.26
N LEU A 218 -17.27 16.13 7.14
CA LEU A 218 -18.24 16.19 8.25
C LEU A 218 -17.91 15.17 9.34
N LEU A 219 -17.61 13.92 8.97
CA LEU A 219 -17.18 12.89 9.93
C LEU A 219 -15.86 13.27 10.59
N GLY A 220 -14.92 13.82 9.80
CA GLY A 220 -13.66 14.36 10.30
C GLY A 220 -13.90 15.48 11.32
N SER A 221 -14.74 16.47 10.99
CA SER A 221 -15.04 17.58 11.88
C SER A 221 -15.81 17.14 13.13
N ILE A 222 -16.71 16.16 13.05
CA ILE A 222 -17.38 15.55 14.21
C ILE A 222 -16.35 14.87 15.12
N ILE A 223 -15.40 14.12 14.56
CA ILE A 223 -14.33 13.48 15.34
C ILE A 223 -13.45 14.55 16.01
N THR A 224 -13.06 15.61 15.29
CA THR A 224 -12.28 16.73 15.84
C THR A 224 -13.06 17.49 16.91
N PHE A 225 -14.37 17.68 16.73
CA PHE A 225 -15.26 18.32 17.70
C PHE A 225 -15.41 17.47 18.96
N LEU A 226 -15.68 16.17 18.82
CA LEU A 226 -15.74 15.23 19.95
C LEU A 226 -14.41 15.14 20.69
N TRP A 227 -13.30 15.22 19.95
CA TRP A 227 -11.97 15.29 20.55
C TRP A 227 -11.80 16.56 21.40
N PHE A 228 -12.04 17.74 20.82
CA PHE A 228 -11.85 19.03 21.47
C PHE A 228 -12.74 19.21 22.71
N PHE A 229 -14.00 18.78 22.64
CA PHE A 229 -14.95 19.04 23.72
C PHE A 229 -15.08 17.92 24.76
N LYS A 230 -14.67 16.68 24.47
CA LYS A 230 -14.98 15.53 25.33
C LYS A 230 -13.79 14.62 25.67
N LEU A 231 -12.75 14.61 24.84
CA LEU A 231 -11.63 13.68 25.00
C LEU A 231 -10.30 14.38 25.29
N GLN A 232 -10.26 15.71 25.25
CA GLN A 232 -9.09 16.49 25.63
C GLN A 232 -8.62 16.05 27.04
N TYR A 233 -7.34 15.67 27.16
CA TYR A 233 -6.71 15.13 28.38
C TYR A 233 -7.10 13.70 28.82
N SER A 234 -7.85 12.95 28.01
CA SER A 234 -8.04 11.52 28.26
C SER A 234 -6.87 10.69 27.72
N ASP A 235 -6.57 9.55 28.37
CA ASP A 235 -5.55 8.56 27.92
C ASP A 235 -5.90 7.87 26.60
N PHE A 236 -6.90 8.37 25.89
CA PHE A 236 -7.34 7.80 24.64
C PHE A 236 -6.28 8.02 23.55
N TRP A 237 -5.85 6.95 22.88
CA TRP A 237 -4.74 6.98 21.91
C TRP A 237 -4.90 8.01 20.78
N LEU A 238 -6.15 8.34 20.39
CA LEU A 238 -6.43 9.35 19.38
C LEU A 238 -6.06 10.75 19.88
N VAL A 239 -6.18 11.00 21.18
CA VAL A 239 -5.89 12.29 21.83
C VAL A 239 -4.40 12.58 21.74
N ALA A 240 -3.55 11.65 22.20
CA ALA A 240 -2.10 11.75 22.08
C ALA A 240 -1.63 11.96 20.61
N LYS A 241 -2.33 11.38 19.63
CA LYS A 241 -2.02 11.60 18.21
C LYS A 241 -2.47 12.96 17.69
N ILE A 242 -3.63 13.45 18.10
CA ILE A 242 -4.11 14.78 17.71
C ILE A 242 -3.25 15.85 18.39
N ASP A 243 -2.88 15.67 19.66
CA ASP A 243 -1.93 16.54 20.37
C ASP A 243 -0.57 16.57 19.68
N SER A 244 -0.04 15.41 19.26
CA SER A 244 1.20 15.32 18.47
C SER A 244 1.10 16.06 17.13
N ILE A 245 -0.06 16.05 16.47
CA ILE A 245 -0.30 16.80 15.24
C ILE A 245 -0.38 18.31 15.51
N ILE A 246 -1.06 18.72 16.58
CA ILE A 246 -1.22 20.14 16.96
C ILE A 246 0.12 20.73 17.40
N GLN A 247 0.91 20.00 18.20
CA GLN A 247 2.27 20.41 18.58
C GLN A 247 3.17 20.61 17.36
N LEU A 248 3.02 19.74 16.36
CA LEU A 248 3.73 19.89 15.10
C LEU A 248 3.29 21.14 14.33
N PHE A 249 1.99 21.45 14.28
CA PHE A 249 1.50 22.70 13.67
C PHE A 249 1.87 23.96 14.47
N SER A 250 2.09 23.84 15.77
CA SER A 250 2.58 24.94 16.61
C SER A 250 4.11 25.11 16.55
N GLY A 251 4.80 24.39 15.66
CA GLY A 251 6.26 24.49 15.46
C GLY A 251 7.10 23.77 16.52
N ASN A 252 6.48 22.97 17.40
CA ASN A 252 7.19 22.28 18.46
C ASN A 252 7.70 20.92 17.96
N THR A 253 9.00 20.82 17.70
CA THR A 253 9.65 19.64 17.11
C THR A 253 10.43 18.79 18.13
N VAL A 254 10.27 19.07 19.42
CA VAL A 254 11.02 18.38 20.48
C VAL A 254 10.53 16.93 20.64
N GLY A 255 11.35 15.98 20.16
CA GLY A 255 11.14 14.53 20.30
C GLY A 255 10.56 13.82 19.06
N ALA A 256 10.83 12.51 18.95
CA ALA A 256 10.38 11.65 17.85
C ALA A 256 8.88 11.32 17.92
N SER A 257 8.01 12.33 17.78
CA SER A 257 6.57 12.08 17.73
C SER A 257 6.17 11.38 16.43
N SER A 258 5.19 10.47 16.47
CA SER A 258 4.76 9.72 15.27
C SER A 258 4.24 10.63 14.16
N ALA A 259 3.66 11.80 14.49
CA ALA A 259 3.21 12.76 13.49
C ALA A 259 4.40 13.47 12.83
N LEU A 260 5.43 13.84 13.61
CA LEU A 260 6.66 14.45 13.11
C LEU A 260 7.41 13.52 12.17
N LEU A 261 7.56 12.24 12.55
CA LEU A 261 8.19 11.25 11.69
C LEU A 261 7.42 11.06 10.38
N ARG A 262 6.08 11.06 10.41
CA ARG A 262 5.23 10.94 9.21
C ARG A 262 5.25 12.19 8.32
N LEU A 263 5.30 13.39 8.89
CA LEU A 263 5.45 14.60 8.10
C LEU A 263 6.82 14.59 7.41
N ASN A 264 7.88 14.34 8.17
CA ASN A 264 9.24 14.34 7.65
C ASN A 264 9.46 13.20 6.65
N SER A 265 8.79 12.05 6.80
CA SER A 265 8.87 10.97 5.81
C SER A 265 8.34 11.36 4.43
N ILE A 266 7.49 12.40 4.35
CA ILE A 266 7.01 13.01 3.10
C ILE A 266 8.00 14.05 2.57
N ILE A 267 8.58 14.85 3.46
CA ILE A 267 9.45 15.99 3.11
C ILE A 267 10.86 15.53 2.74
N ILE A 268 11.33 14.41 3.30
CA ILE A 268 12.72 13.94 3.16
C ILE A 268 13.12 13.65 1.70
N GLY A 269 12.21 13.16 0.85
CA GLY A 269 12.48 12.95 -0.58
C GLY A 269 12.71 14.27 -1.35
N PRO A 270 11.77 15.23 -1.31
CA PRO A 270 12.00 16.58 -1.84
C PRO A 270 13.21 17.29 -1.26
N TYR A 271 13.46 17.13 0.05
CA TYR A 271 14.65 17.65 0.71
C TYR A 271 15.93 17.09 0.09
N PHE A 272 16.00 15.78 -0.11
CA PHE A 272 17.12 15.12 -0.78
C PHE A 272 17.40 15.72 -2.17
N ILE A 273 16.35 15.89 -3.00
CA ILE A 273 16.51 16.49 -4.33
C ILE A 273 17.09 17.91 -4.23
N ASN A 274 16.53 18.74 -3.35
CA ASN A 274 16.97 20.12 -3.16
C ASN A 274 18.42 20.19 -2.62
N GLU A 275 18.76 19.36 -1.64
CA GLU A 275 20.11 19.27 -1.08
C GLU A 275 21.14 18.87 -2.15
N LYS A 276 20.80 17.90 -3.03
CA LYS A 276 21.72 17.46 -4.10
C LYS A 276 21.85 18.46 -5.24
N ILE A 277 20.79 19.21 -5.55
CA ILE A 277 20.86 20.33 -6.50
C ILE A 277 21.74 21.45 -5.93
N ASN A 278 21.56 21.82 -4.67
CA ASN A 278 22.31 22.92 -4.04
C ASN A 278 23.77 22.57 -3.73
N SER A 279 24.14 21.29 -3.74
CA SER A 279 25.52 20.82 -3.57
C SER A 279 26.22 20.47 -4.88
N ASP A 280 25.69 20.96 -6.02
CA ASP A 280 26.18 20.71 -7.39
C ASP A 280 26.27 19.22 -7.80
N ASN A 281 25.65 18.33 -7.02
CA ASN A 281 25.62 16.88 -7.26
C ASN A 281 24.36 16.48 -8.03
N PHE A 282 24.13 17.12 -9.19
CA PHE A 282 22.94 16.93 -10.02
C PHE A 282 22.69 15.48 -10.42
N LEU A 283 23.73 14.68 -10.66
CA LEU A 283 23.56 13.25 -11.01
C LEU A 283 22.83 12.45 -9.91
N LEU A 284 23.03 12.81 -8.63
CA LEU A 284 22.37 12.14 -7.51
C LEU A 284 20.89 12.51 -7.39
N SER A 285 20.47 13.69 -7.85
CA SER A 285 19.04 14.01 -7.88
C SER A 285 18.29 13.20 -8.95
N PHE A 286 18.96 12.86 -10.06
CA PHE A 286 18.38 12.04 -11.13
C PHE A 286 18.41 10.53 -10.84
N PHE A 287 19.52 10.00 -10.33
CA PHE A 287 19.73 8.55 -10.16
C PHE A 287 19.67 8.07 -8.70
N GLY A 288 19.56 8.98 -7.73
CA GLY A 288 19.54 8.65 -6.31
C GLY A 288 20.89 8.21 -5.76
N LEU A 289 20.88 7.80 -4.49
CA LEU A 289 22.06 7.30 -3.77
C LEU A 289 22.28 5.81 -3.95
N GLY A 290 21.36 5.08 -4.59
CA GLY A 290 21.36 3.62 -4.62
C GLY A 290 20.77 2.99 -3.34
N PHE A 291 20.26 1.76 -3.46
CA PHE A 291 19.51 1.08 -2.40
C PHE A 291 20.32 0.76 -1.14
N GLY A 292 21.65 0.66 -1.25
CA GLY A 292 22.53 0.38 -0.11
C GLY A 292 22.70 1.53 0.86
N ASN A 293 22.37 2.76 0.44
CA ASN A 293 22.70 3.99 1.16
C ASN A 293 21.47 4.71 1.73
N LEU A 294 20.28 4.11 1.56
CA LEU A 294 19.01 4.72 1.95
C LEU A 294 18.91 4.89 3.47
N SER A 295 19.17 3.83 4.23
CA SER A 295 19.12 3.83 5.71
C SER A 295 20.04 4.89 6.29
N ASP A 296 21.25 4.99 5.74
CA ASP A 296 22.29 5.89 6.23
C ASP A 296 21.89 7.35 5.98
N PHE A 297 21.36 7.64 4.78
CA PHE A 297 20.86 8.98 4.48
C PHE A 297 19.70 9.39 5.40
N VAL A 298 18.74 8.49 5.63
CA VAL A 298 17.59 8.75 6.52
C VAL A 298 18.06 9.04 7.95
N SER A 299 18.98 8.22 8.46
CA SER A 299 19.57 8.40 9.79
C SER A 299 20.30 9.74 9.91
N VAL A 300 21.14 10.09 8.94
CA VAL A 300 21.85 11.38 8.92
C VAL A 300 20.87 12.55 8.86
N TYR A 301 19.79 12.45 8.07
CA TYR A 301 18.77 13.48 8.00
C TYR A 301 18.09 13.72 9.36
N TYR A 302 17.63 12.66 10.02
CA TYR A 302 16.94 12.81 11.32
C TYR A 302 17.88 13.25 12.44
N GLN A 303 19.12 12.78 12.42
CA GLN A 303 20.15 13.20 13.37
C GLN A 303 20.51 14.68 13.19
N SER A 304 20.75 15.13 11.95
CA SER A 304 21.19 16.50 11.67
C SER A 304 20.09 17.55 11.85
N ASN A 305 18.85 17.23 11.48
CA ASN A 305 17.75 18.20 11.52
C ASN A 305 16.97 18.20 12.83
N PHE A 306 16.98 17.07 13.58
CA PHE A 306 16.14 16.91 14.77
C PHE A 306 16.87 16.34 15.99
N GLY A 307 18.16 16.00 15.87
CA GLY A 307 18.91 15.36 16.96
C GLY A 307 18.36 13.98 17.35
N LEU A 308 17.71 13.29 16.41
CA LEU A 308 17.08 11.99 16.63
C LEU A 308 17.98 10.87 16.09
N PRO A 309 18.74 10.17 16.95
CA PRO A 309 19.57 9.05 16.52
C PRO A 309 18.71 7.82 16.21
N ASP A 310 19.28 6.90 15.44
CA ASP A 310 18.74 5.56 15.18
C ASP A 310 17.40 5.49 14.43
N VAL A 311 17.09 6.51 13.62
CA VAL A 311 15.91 6.52 12.74
C VAL A 311 16.33 6.19 11.31
N TYR A 312 16.17 4.92 10.89
CA TYR A 312 16.64 4.43 9.58
C TYR A 312 15.51 4.25 8.55
N ASP A 313 14.30 3.94 9.02
CA ASP A 313 13.19 3.46 8.17
C ASP A 313 11.99 4.44 8.12
N ALA A 314 12.14 5.63 8.70
CA ALA A 314 11.07 6.65 8.74
C ALA A 314 10.99 7.44 7.42
N ASN A 315 10.86 6.75 6.30
CA ASN A 315 10.58 7.34 5.01
C ASN A 315 9.34 6.71 4.39
N ASN A 316 8.69 7.44 3.50
CA ASN A 316 7.47 6.98 2.86
C ASN A 316 7.81 6.31 1.51
N ILE A 317 6.89 5.57 0.86
CA ILE A 317 7.18 4.88 -0.41
C ILE A 317 7.84 5.80 -1.44
N ILE A 318 7.29 7.00 -1.67
CA ILE A 318 7.80 7.94 -2.68
C ILE A 318 9.19 8.45 -2.32
N SER A 319 9.40 8.88 -1.08
CA SER A 319 10.71 9.31 -0.58
C SER A 319 11.73 8.19 -0.65
N ASN A 320 11.32 6.95 -0.36
CA ASN A 320 12.17 5.77 -0.45
C ASN A 320 12.64 5.54 -1.90
N VAL A 321 11.73 5.63 -2.87
CA VAL A 321 12.08 5.55 -4.31
C VAL A 321 12.97 6.72 -4.73
N ILE A 322 12.66 7.96 -4.33
CA ILE A 322 13.46 9.15 -4.69
C ILE A 322 14.89 9.06 -4.13
N ILE A 323 15.06 8.72 -2.86
CA ILE A 323 16.39 8.66 -2.24
C ILE A 323 17.20 7.52 -2.87
N SER A 324 16.58 6.37 -3.13
CA SER A 324 17.29 5.19 -3.66
C SER A 324 17.57 5.25 -5.16
N SER A 325 16.67 5.83 -5.96
CA SER A 325 16.71 5.74 -7.43
C SER A 325 16.46 7.06 -8.17
N GLY A 326 16.34 8.15 -7.41
CA GLY A 326 16.19 9.51 -7.94
C GLY A 326 14.87 9.76 -8.66
N ILE A 327 14.83 10.89 -9.38
CA ILE A 327 13.67 11.28 -10.19
C ILE A 327 13.39 10.24 -11.28
N VAL A 328 14.43 9.67 -11.89
CA VAL A 328 14.28 8.67 -12.95
C VAL A 328 13.56 7.44 -12.40
N GLY A 329 14.03 6.90 -11.28
CA GLY A 329 13.39 5.75 -10.64
C GLY A 329 11.94 6.01 -10.23
N LEU A 330 11.62 7.22 -9.73
CA LEU A 330 10.24 7.62 -9.44
C LEU A 330 9.34 7.58 -10.68
N VAL A 331 9.81 8.11 -11.81
CA VAL A 331 9.06 8.07 -13.07
C VAL A 331 8.80 6.62 -13.49
N PHE A 332 9.81 5.75 -13.45
CA PHE A 332 9.63 4.33 -13.78
C PHE A 332 8.69 3.61 -12.83
N TYR A 333 8.77 3.92 -11.55
CA TYR A 333 7.89 3.35 -10.54
C TYR A 333 6.43 3.74 -10.79
N ILE A 334 6.16 5.03 -11.07
CA ILE A 334 4.82 5.51 -11.45
C ILE A 334 4.35 4.89 -12.77
N LEU A 335 5.23 4.76 -13.76
CA LEU A 335 4.91 4.11 -15.04
C LEU A 335 4.56 2.63 -14.84
N SER A 336 5.32 1.91 -14.02
CA SER A 336 5.04 0.50 -13.70
C SER A 336 3.65 0.33 -13.06
N PHE A 337 3.29 1.26 -12.18
CA PHE A 337 2.00 1.28 -11.53
C PHE A 337 0.87 1.78 -12.43
N SER A 338 1.16 2.58 -13.44
CA SER A 338 0.12 3.12 -14.34
C SER A 338 -0.12 2.21 -15.55
N TYR A 339 0.89 1.44 -15.96
CA TYR A 339 0.88 0.59 -17.15
C TYR A 339 -0.32 -0.37 -17.19
N PHE A 340 -0.70 -0.94 -16.06
CA PHE A 340 -1.79 -1.93 -16.01
C PHE A 340 -3.20 -1.34 -16.16
N THR A 341 -3.35 -0.01 -16.09
CA THR A 341 -4.65 0.67 -16.13
C THR A 341 -5.11 1.06 -17.55
N GLY A 342 -4.21 0.96 -18.53
CA GLY A 342 -4.40 1.45 -19.89
C GLY A 342 -4.09 2.95 -20.04
N LEU A 343 -3.85 3.41 -21.27
CA LEU A 343 -3.51 4.81 -21.59
C LEU A 343 -4.73 5.74 -21.55
N ASN A 344 -5.42 5.80 -20.41
CA ASN A 344 -6.50 6.74 -20.16
C ASN A 344 -6.11 7.65 -18.99
N LEU A 345 -6.12 8.97 -19.22
CA LEU A 345 -5.71 9.97 -18.24
C LEU A 345 -6.47 9.85 -16.90
N VAL A 346 -7.77 9.57 -16.94
CA VAL A 346 -8.61 9.42 -15.73
C VAL A 346 -8.19 8.19 -14.93
N ASN A 347 -7.87 7.08 -15.60
CA ASN A 347 -7.39 5.87 -14.95
C ASN A 347 -6.02 6.08 -14.31
N ILE A 348 -5.12 6.79 -15.01
CA ILE A 348 -3.77 7.12 -14.53
C ILE A 348 -3.87 8.04 -13.31
N LEU A 349 -4.71 9.08 -13.36
CA LEU A 349 -4.94 9.97 -12.22
C LEU A 349 -5.51 9.22 -11.01
N PHE A 350 -6.47 8.31 -11.23
CA PHE A 350 -7.01 7.48 -10.16
C PHE A 350 -5.94 6.57 -9.53
N ALA A 351 -5.10 5.93 -10.36
CA ALA A 351 -3.99 5.11 -9.87
C ALA A 351 -2.98 5.95 -9.07
N ALA A 352 -2.63 7.15 -9.56
CA ALA A 352 -1.72 8.07 -8.88
C ALA A 352 -2.27 8.51 -7.51
N ILE A 353 -3.57 8.80 -7.39
CA ILE A 353 -4.20 9.15 -6.11
C ILE A 353 -4.11 7.99 -5.11
N ILE A 354 -4.39 6.75 -5.55
CA ILE A 354 -4.29 5.57 -4.67
C ILE A 354 -2.85 5.34 -4.24
N LEU A 355 -1.87 5.51 -5.14
CA LEU A 355 -0.46 5.39 -4.82
C LEU A 355 0.00 6.47 -3.82
N LEU A 356 -0.45 7.72 -4.00
CA LEU A 356 -0.19 8.81 -3.05
C LEU A 356 -0.78 8.48 -1.67
N CYS A 357 -2.03 8.01 -1.62
CA CYS A 357 -2.67 7.58 -0.38
C CYS A 357 -1.89 6.45 0.31
N LEU A 358 -1.42 5.46 -0.44
CA LEU A 358 -0.60 4.37 0.10
C LEU A 358 0.75 4.92 0.60
N SER A 359 1.38 5.82 -0.16
CA SER A 359 2.66 6.43 0.21
C SER A 359 2.60 7.22 1.50
N LEU A 360 1.49 7.90 1.82
CA LEU A 360 1.37 8.63 3.09
C LEU A 360 1.46 7.72 4.34
N PHE A 361 1.24 6.41 4.18
CA PHE A 361 1.03 5.50 5.29
C PHE A 361 1.85 4.21 5.23
N SER A 362 2.61 3.98 4.15
CA SER A 362 3.54 2.85 3.98
C SER A 362 4.93 3.39 3.64
N GLY A 363 5.96 2.79 4.25
CA GLY A 363 7.37 3.11 4.00
C GLY A 363 8.09 2.17 3.03
N TYR A 364 7.46 1.05 2.67
CA TYR A 364 8.12 -0.01 1.90
C TYR A 364 7.91 0.15 0.41
N ALA A 365 8.95 0.57 -0.31
CA ALA A 365 8.95 0.59 -1.77
C ALA A 365 9.29 -0.78 -2.39
N PHE A 366 10.09 -1.60 -1.71
CA PHE A 366 10.58 -2.88 -2.22
C PHE A 366 10.45 -4.01 -1.19
N GLY A 367 10.44 -5.26 -1.67
CA GLY A 367 10.42 -6.45 -0.83
C GLY A 367 9.03 -7.07 -0.59
N PRO A 368 8.92 -8.04 0.34
CA PRO A 368 7.73 -8.88 0.47
C PRO A 368 6.45 -8.10 0.78
N PHE A 369 6.49 -7.21 1.77
CA PHE A 369 5.32 -6.43 2.17
C PHE A 369 4.95 -5.35 1.14
N ALA A 370 5.95 -4.77 0.46
CA ALA A 370 5.73 -3.85 -0.65
C ALA A 370 4.97 -4.55 -1.79
N ILE A 371 5.41 -5.73 -2.24
CA ILE A 371 4.71 -6.50 -3.28
C ILE A 371 3.26 -6.77 -2.89
N LEU A 372 3.02 -7.21 -1.66
CA LEU A 372 1.66 -7.51 -1.20
C LEU A 372 0.74 -6.28 -1.26
N THR A 373 1.21 -5.14 -0.75
CA THR A 373 0.44 -3.88 -0.74
C THR A 373 0.25 -3.28 -2.13
N LEU A 374 1.27 -3.35 -2.99
CA LEU A 374 1.22 -2.87 -4.37
C LEU A 374 0.32 -3.74 -5.26
N LEU A 375 0.35 -5.07 -5.11
CA LEU A 375 -0.53 -5.97 -5.87
C LEU A 375 -1.99 -5.84 -5.39
N LEU A 376 -2.24 -5.67 -4.09
CA LEU A 376 -3.59 -5.41 -3.58
C LEU A 376 -4.15 -4.07 -4.06
N SER A 377 -3.35 -3.00 -4.04
CA SER A 377 -3.76 -1.69 -4.58
C SER A 377 -4.01 -1.76 -6.09
N ARG A 378 -3.15 -2.45 -6.86
CA ARG A 378 -3.38 -2.76 -8.27
C ARG A 378 -4.70 -3.52 -8.49
N ALA A 379 -4.97 -4.56 -7.70
CA ALA A 379 -6.21 -5.33 -7.81
C ALA A 379 -7.45 -4.46 -7.53
N PHE A 380 -7.38 -3.58 -6.51
CA PHE A 380 -8.43 -2.62 -6.24
C PHE A 380 -8.68 -1.68 -7.42
N ILE A 381 -7.62 -1.09 -7.98
CA ILE A 381 -7.72 -0.17 -9.12
C ILE A 381 -8.36 -0.86 -10.33
N LEU A 382 -7.88 -2.07 -10.67
CA LEU A 382 -8.42 -2.86 -11.77
C LEU A 382 -9.90 -3.18 -11.58
N LEU A 383 -10.32 -3.53 -10.36
CA LEU A 383 -11.73 -3.78 -10.06
C LEU A 383 -12.60 -2.53 -10.26
N VAL A 384 -12.14 -1.36 -9.81
CA VAL A 384 -12.89 -0.11 -9.97
C VAL A 384 -13.05 0.24 -11.45
N ILE A 385 -11.97 0.17 -12.23
CA ILE A 385 -12.00 0.46 -13.67
C ILE A 385 -12.90 -0.53 -14.42
N ASN A 386 -12.80 -1.84 -14.11
CA ASN A 386 -13.59 -2.87 -14.78
C ASN A 386 -15.08 -2.81 -14.37
N HIS A 387 -15.38 -2.50 -13.11
CA HIS A 387 -16.75 -2.32 -12.64
C HIS A 387 -17.44 -1.17 -13.38
N ASP A 388 -16.72 -0.08 -13.69
CA ASP A 388 -17.28 1.05 -14.42
C ASP A 388 -17.55 0.71 -15.90
N LYS A 389 -16.62 0.03 -16.59
CA LYS A 389 -16.84 -0.48 -17.95
C LYS A 389 -18.08 -1.39 -18.04
N ALA A 390 -18.25 -2.29 -17.07
CA ALA A 390 -19.41 -3.18 -17.01
C ALA A 390 -20.74 -2.44 -16.69
N ARG A 391 -20.67 -1.26 -16.08
CA ARG A 391 -21.82 -0.39 -15.83
C ARG A 391 -22.19 0.40 -17.08
N ILE A 392 -21.21 1.01 -17.75
CA ILE A 392 -21.40 1.75 -19.00
C ILE A 392 -22.04 0.84 -20.05
N ASN A 393 -21.49 -0.37 -20.27
CA ASN A 393 -22.05 -1.32 -21.23
C ASN A 393 -23.50 -1.70 -20.89
N ARG A 394 -23.85 -1.86 -19.61
CA ARG A 394 -25.24 -2.13 -19.21
C ARG A 394 -26.17 -0.95 -19.49
N CYS A 395 -25.72 0.28 -19.29
CA CYS A 395 -26.50 1.48 -19.60
C CYS A 395 -26.69 1.67 -21.10
N THR A 396 -25.67 1.41 -21.93
CA THR A 396 -25.79 1.47 -23.39
C THR A 396 -26.74 0.39 -23.91
N TYR A 397 -26.63 -0.85 -23.41
CA TYR A 397 -27.59 -1.92 -23.78
C TYR A 397 -29.03 -1.56 -23.39
N PHE A 398 -29.23 -0.98 -22.22
CA PHE A 398 -30.55 -0.57 -21.75
C PHE A 398 -31.13 0.56 -22.60
N ASN A 399 -30.32 1.55 -22.99
CA ASN A 399 -30.74 2.64 -23.87
C ASN A 399 -31.05 2.15 -25.28
N THR A 400 -30.21 1.29 -25.88
CA THR A 400 -30.49 0.68 -27.19
C THR A 400 -31.73 -0.22 -27.17
N TRP A 401 -32.01 -0.89 -26.05
CA TRP A 401 -33.22 -1.69 -25.90
C TRP A 401 -34.46 -0.82 -25.74
N PHE A 402 -34.36 0.31 -25.05
CA PHE A 402 -35.44 1.30 -24.95
C PHE A 402 -35.71 1.96 -26.30
N GLU A 403 -34.69 2.40 -27.02
CA GLU A 403 -34.82 2.99 -28.37
C GLU A 403 -35.45 2.00 -29.36
N ASN A 404 -35.08 0.71 -29.31
CA ASN A 404 -35.69 -0.33 -30.14
C ASN A 404 -37.12 -0.70 -29.73
N LYS A 405 -37.57 -0.36 -28.52
CA LYS A 405 -38.96 -0.59 -28.07
C LYS A 405 -39.86 0.62 -28.27
N THR A 406 -39.30 1.82 -28.37
CA THR A 406 -40.04 3.05 -28.69
C THR A 406 -39.95 3.42 -30.18
N GLY A 407 -39.33 2.58 -30.99
CA GLY A 407 -39.16 2.73 -32.43
C GLY A 407 -39.93 1.70 -33.25
N SER A 408 -41.26 1.70 -33.14
CA SER A 408 -42.24 1.50 -34.22
C SER A 408 -43.65 1.71 -33.67
#